data_AF-A0AAP2RIC3-F1
#
_entry.id   AF-A0AAP2RIC3-F1
#
_cell.length_a   1.000
_cell.length_b   1.000
_cell.length_c   1.000
_cell.angle_alpha   90.00
_cell.angle_beta   90.00
_cell.angle_gamma   90.00
#
_symmetry.space_group_name_H-M   'P 1'
#
loop_
_entity.id
_entity.type
_entity.pdbx_description
1 polymer ?
#
loop_
_entity_poly.entity_id
_entity_poly.type
_entity_poly.pdbx_seq_one_letter_code
_entity_poly.pdbx_strand_id
1 'polypeptide(L)'
;MGNMQRDKGKRGERELAGILRDYGYPCRRGQQFSGANGDADVVGLPGIHIECKRCERLNLKAALMQSRRDARSSEIPVVMHRKCREPWKVSMYIQNFEKIYRAGVCSTFRRKIYGGKITLLLDDWICFYREWQAEKELEQERE
;
A
#
# COMPACT_ATOMS: atom_id res chain seq x y z
N MET A 1 -19.92 -0.32 14.92
CA MET A 1 -18.48 -0.57 15.20
C MET A 1 -18.17 -0.06 16.60
N GLY A 2 -17.71 -0.92 17.52
CA GLY A 2 -17.36 -0.51 18.89
C GLY A 2 -16.05 0.28 18.96
N ASN A 3 -15.88 1.09 20.01
CA ASN A 3 -14.71 1.95 20.23
C ASN A 3 -13.38 1.17 20.15
N MET A 4 -13.33 -0.05 20.70
CA MET A 4 -12.13 -0.89 20.68
C MET A 4 -11.65 -1.25 19.26
N GLN A 5 -12.56 -1.45 18.31
CA GLN A 5 -12.21 -1.75 16.92
C GLN A 5 -11.63 -0.51 16.22
N ARG A 6 -12.23 0.67 16.47
CA ARG A 6 -11.74 1.95 15.95
C ARG A 6 -10.34 2.26 16.47
N ASP A 7 -10.09 2.03 17.76
CA ASP A 7 -8.77 2.25 18.35
C ASP A 7 -7.73 1.26 17.84
N LYS A 8 -8.10 0.01 17.55
CA LYS A 8 -7.22 -0.97 16.89
C LYS A 8 -6.83 -0.51 15.48
N GLY A 9 -7.78 0.02 14.70
CA GLY A 9 -7.52 0.61 13.38
C GLY A 9 -6.52 1.77 13.46
N LYS A 10 -6.82 2.78 14.28
CA LYS A 10 -5.94 3.94 14.51
C LYS A 10 -4.55 3.56 15.00
N ARG A 11 -4.41 2.49 15.79
CA ARG A 11 -3.09 1.97 16.20
C ARG A 11 -2.36 1.32 15.04
N GLY A 12 -3.04 0.50 14.23
CA GLY A 12 -2.46 -0.10 13.04
C GLY A 12 -1.96 0.94 12.03
N GLU A 13 -2.74 1.99 11.78
CA GLU A 13 -2.35 3.05 10.85
C GLU A 13 -1.15 3.87 11.35
N ARG A 14 -1.10 4.19 12.66
CA ARG A 14 0.07 4.86 13.26
C ARG A 14 1.33 4.00 13.20
N GLU A 15 1.17 2.70 13.46
CA GLU A 15 2.24 1.72 13.42
C GLU A 15 2.81 1.60 12.00
N LEU A 16 1.95 1.44 11.00
CA LEU A 16 2.35 1.40 9.59
C LEU A 16 3.05 2.70 9.16
N ALA A 17 2.49 3.85 9.53
CA ALA A 17 3.11 5.14 9.25
C ALA A 17 4.50 5.28 9.92
N GLY A 18 4.69 4.69 11.11
CA GLY A 18 6.00 4.62 11.76
C GLY A 18 7.01 3.82 10.95
N ILE A 19 6.63 2.63 10.51
CA ILE A 19 7.50 1.77 9.70
C ILE A 19 7.89 2.45 8.39
N LEU A 20 6.93 3.08 7.71
CA LEU A 20 7.22 3.82 6.48
C LEU A 20 8.13 5.04 6.72
N ARG A 21 8.06 5.69 7.89
CA ARG A 21 9.03 6.71 8.31
C ARG A 21 10.42 6.14 8.54
N ASP A 22 10.53 4.94 9.09
CA ASP A 22 11.82 4.26 9.24
C ASP A 22 12.44 3.94 7.87
N TYR A 23 11.63 3.76 6.82
CA TYR A 23 12.08 3.69 5.42
C TYR A 23 12.36 5.05 4.76
N GLY A 24 12.24 6.16 5.48
CA GLY A 24 12.56 7.51 4.98
C GLY A 24 11.39 8.28 4.37
N TYR A 25 10.17 7.75 4.43
CA TYR A 25 8.99 8.43 3.90
C TYR A 25 8.28 9.23 4.97
N PRO A 26 7.86 10.49 4.75
CA PRO A 26 7.21 11.34 5.76
C PRO A 26 5.74 10.94 6.01
N CYS A 27 5.50 9.65 6.24
CA CYS A 27 4.19 9.05 6.35
C CYS A 27 3.50 9.40 7.67
N ARG A 28 2.18 9.63 7.58
CA ARG A 28 1.30 9.88 8.73
C ARG A 28 -0.07 9.26 8.50
N ARG A 29 -0.79 9.01 9.60
CA ARG A 29 -2.20 8.59 9.52
C ARG A 29 -3.02 9.68 8.83
N GLY A 30 -3.88 9.29 7.89
CA GLY A 30 -4.87 10.17 7.29
C GLY A 30 -5.84 10.73 8.34
N GLN A 31 -6.45 11.87 8.04
CA GLN A 31 -7.52 12.43 8.84
C GLN A 31 -8.78 12.46 7.99
N GLN A 32 -9.70 11.54 8.24
CA GLN A 32 -11.05 11.60 7.67
C GLN A 32 -11.81 12.74 8.35
N PHE A 33 -11.68 13.97 7.84
CA PHE A 33 -12.57 15.06 8.22
C PHE A 33 -13.82 15.00 7.35
N SER A 34 -14.98 14.80 8.00
CA SER A 34 -16.32 14.96 7.41
C SER A 34 -16.53 14.33 6.02
N GLY A 35 -16.66 13.01 5.98
CA GLY A 35 -17.64 12.31 5.13
C GLY A 35 -17.45 12.23 3.61
N ALA A 36 -16.52 12.97 3.00
CA ALA A 36 -16.30 12.88 1.56
C ALA A 36 -14.87 13.26 1.20
N ASN A 37 -14.02 12.26 0.97
CA ASN A 37 -12.95 12.23 -0.03
C ASN A 37 -12.13 10.95 0.18
N GLY A 38 -11.70 10.33 -0.93
CA GLY A 38 -10.85 9.13 -0.98
C GLY A 38 -9.45 9.36 -0.43
N ASP A 39 -9.35 9.83 0.82
CA ASP A 39 -8.11 10.00 1.54
C ASP A 39 -7.64 8.63 2.03
N ALA A 40 -6.40 8.29 1.70
CA ALA A 40 -5.76 7.07 2.15
C ALA A 40 -5.69 7.01 3.69
N ASP A 41 -5.77 5.79 4.24
CA ASP A 41 -5.64 5.56 5.68
C ASP A 41 -4.26 6.03 6.21
N VAL A 42 -3.23 5.92 5.35
CA VAL A 42 -1.88 6.45 5.57
C VAL A 42 -1.47 7.24 4.34
N VAL A 43 -1.00 8.47 4.55
CA VAL A 43 -0.56 9.40 3.51
C VAL A 43 0.93 9.70 3.67
N GLY A 44 1.57 10.20 2.61
CA GLY A 44 3.00 10.56 2.61
C GLY A 44 3.90 9.56 1.88
N LEU A 45 3.32 8.61 1.15
CA LEU A 45 4.01 7.73 0.22
C LEU A 45 3.65 8.14 -1.23
N PRO A 46 4.54 8.82 -1.97
CA PRO A 46 4.24 9.36 -3.30
C PRO A 46 3.66 8.33 -4.27
N GLY A 47 2.55 8.68 -4.94
CA GLY A 47 1.93 7.87 -5.99
C GLY A 47 1.20 6.62 -5.50
N ILE A 48 1.04 6.41 -4.19
CA ILE A 48 0.44 5.20 -3.62
C ILE A 48 -0.78 5.56 -2.77
N HIS A 49 -1.88 4.86 -3.00
CA HIS A 49 -3.07 4.93 -2.15
C HIS A 49 -3.09 3.74 -1.19
N ILE A 50 -2.92 4.01 0.11
CA ILE A 50 -2.79 2.99 1.15
C ILE A 50 -4.11 2.76 1.89
N GLU A 51 -4.67 1.57 1.75
CA GLU A 51 -5.70 1.02 2.65
C GLU A 51 -5.02 0.17 3.73
N CYS A 52 -5.17 0.53 5.01
CA CYS A 52 -4.48 -0.10 6.13
C CYS A 52 -5.42 -1.02 6.91
N LYS A 53 -5.07 -2.31 7.02
CA LYS A 53 -5.88 -3.30 7.75
C LYS A 53 -5.08 -4.05 8.80
N ARG A 54 -5.42 -3.82 10.08
CA ARG A 54 -4.93 -4.62 11.22
C ARG A 54 -6.05 -5.51 11.78
N CYS A 55 -6.17 -6.75 11.30
CA CYS A 55 -7.21 -7.69 11.75
C CYS A 55 -6.76 -9.15 11.62
N GLU A 56 -7.36 -10.04 12.43
CA GLU A 56 -7.03 -11.48 12.41
C GLU A 56 -7.65 -12.21 11.21
N ARG A 57 -8.82 -11.73 10.76
CA ARG A 57 -9.59 -12.28 9.63
C ARG A 57 -9.90 -11.17 8.64
N LEU A 58 -8.99 -10.98 7.67
CA LEU A 58 -9.14 -9.98 6.61
C LEU A 58 -9.90 -10.56 5.41
N ASN A 59 -11.01 -9.93 5.03
CA ASN A 59 -11.56 -10.12 3.68
C ASN A 59 -10.74 -9.30 2.68
N LEU A 60 -9.67 -9.91 2.16
CA LEU A 60 -8.71 -9.22 1.29
C LEU A 60 -9.35 -8.75 -0.02
N LYS A 61 -10.32 -9.49 -0.57
CA LYS A 61 -11.02 -9.08 -1.80
C LYS A 61 -11.79 -7.79 -1.57
N ALA A 62 -12.53 -7.69 -0.46
CA ALA A 62 -13.27 -6.48 -0.11
C ALA A 62 -12.33 -5.29 0.11
N ALA A 63 -11.22 -5.49 0.82
CA ALA A 63 -10.22 -4.44 1.05
C ALA A 63 -9.57 -3.95 -0.26
N LEU A 64 -9.23 -4.86 -1.18
CA LEU A 64 -8.68 -4.50 -2.49
C LEU A 64 -9.68 -3.70 -3.34
N MET A 65 -10.97 -4.07 -3.30
CA MET A 65 -12.02 -3.32 -4.00
C MET A 65 -12.24 -1.93 -3.37
N GLN A 66 -12.13 -1.82 -2.04
CA GLN A 66 -12.21 -0.54 -1.33
C GLN A 66 -11.05 0.37 -1.74
N SER A 67 -9.81 -0.10 -1.58
CA SER A 67 -8.59 0.61 -1.98
C SER A 67 -8.66 1.09 -3.44
N ARG A 68 -9.12 0.23 -4.37
CA ARG A 68 -9.26 0.60 -5.79
C ARG A 68 -10.29 1.70 -6.03
N ARG A 69 -11.40 1.70 -5.29
CA ARG A 69 -12.47 2.69 -5.45
C ARG A 69 -12.08 4.04 -4.87
N ASP A 70 -11.31 4.03 -3.78
CA ASP A 70 -10.99 5.23 -3.01
C ASP A 70 -9.70 5.89 -3.53
N ALA A 71 -8.86 5.17 -4.28
CA ALA A 71 -7.67 5.69 -4.93
C ALA A 71 -7.97 6.73 -6.03
N ARG A 72 -7.13 7.77 -6.08
CA ARG A 72 -7.15 8.74 -7.18
C ARG A 72 -6.57 8.13 -8.46
N SER A 73 -6.89 8.69 -9.62
CA SER A 73 -6.41 8.21 -10.92
C SER A 73 -4.87 8.20 -11.05
N SER A 74 -4.19 9.10 -10.33
CA SER A 74 -2.72 9.20 -10.26
C SER A 74 -2.08 8.28 -9.22
N GLU A 75 -2.88 7.57 -8.42
CA GLU A 75 -2.39 6.72 -7.33
C GLU A 75 -2.51 5.24 -7.68
N ILE A 76 -1.57 4.44 -7.16
CA ILE A 76 -1.61 2.98 -7.25
C ILE A 76 -2.26 2.44 -5.97
N PRO A 77 -3.43 1.78 -6.05
CA PRO A 77 -4.11 1.25 -4.86
C PRO A 77 -3.42 0.01 -4.30
N VAL A 78 -3.17 0.05 -2.99
CA VAL A 78 -2.57 -1.04 -2.20
C VAL A 78 -3.33 -1.29 -0.90
N VAL A 79 -3.33 -2.53 -0.46
CA VAL A 79 -3.76 -2.91 0.88
C VAL A 79 -2.52 -3.32 1.68
N MET A 80 -2.19 -2.53 2.69
CA MET A 80 -1.14 -2.87 3.66
C MET A 80 -1.79 -3.49 4.89
N HIS A 81 -1.42 -4.73 5.22
CA HIS A 81 -2.11 -5.46 6.28
C HIS A 81 -1.20 -6.35 7.12
N ARG A 82 -1.66 -6.61 8.34
CA ARG A 82 -1.08 -7.63 9.22
C ARG A 82 -2.10 -8.19 10.20
N LYS A 83 -1.87 -9.43 10.61
CA LYS A 83 -2.47 -10.02 11.82
C LYS A 83 -1.65 -9.66 13.05
N CYS A 84 -2.17 -9.97 14.24
CA CYS A 84 -1.40 -9.81 15.47
C CYS A 84 -0.11 -10.65 15.39
N ARG A 85 1.04 -10.04 15.73
CA ARG A 85 2.38 -10.68 15.73
C ARG A 85 2.88 -11.22 14.38
N GLU A 86 2.17 -10.98 13.28
CA GLU A 86 2.65 -11.29 11.92
C GLU A 86 3.33 -10.07 11.28
N PRO A 87 4.28 -10.25 10.34
CA PRO A 87 4.87 -9.14 9.59
C PRO A 87 3.83 -8.40 8.73
N TRP A 88 4.14 -7.14 8.40
CA TRP A 88 3.35 -6.35 7.44
C TRP A 88 3.51 -6.88 6.03
N LYS A 89 2.39 -6.95 5.31
CA LYS A 89 2.30 -7.42 3.93
C LYS A 89 1.64 -6.36 3.07
N VAL A 90 2.02 -6.30 1.80
CA VAL A 90 1.40 -5.44 0.80
C VAL A 90 0.71 -6.32 -0.23
N SER A 91 -0.58 -6.09 -0.43
CA SER A 91 -1.38 -6.77 -1.44
C SER A 91 -1.94 -5.77 -2.45
N MET A 92 -1.90 -6.11 -3.73
CA MET A 92 -2.45 -5.31 -4.82
C MET A 92 -2.87 -6.20 -5.99
N TYR A 93 -3.65 -5.64 -6.91
CA TYR A 93 -3.90 -6.28 -8.19
C TYR A 93 -2.60 -6.36 -9.00
N ILE A 94 -2.46 -7.43 -9.78
CA ILE A 94 -1.28 -7.62 -10.61
C ILE A 94 -1.03 -6.45 -11.57
N GLN A 95 -2.10 -5.90 -12.17
CA GLN A 95 -2.01 -4.79 -13.11
C GLN A 95 -1.46 -3.52 -12.44
N ASN A 96 -1.61 -3.40 -11.12
CA ASN A 96 -0.99 -2.32 -10.35
C ASN A 96 0.49 -2.60 -10.11
N PHE A 97 0.84 -3.85 -9.84
CA PHE A 97 2.23 -4.25 -9.64
C PHE A 97 3.05 -4.08 -10.91
N GLU A 98 2.50 -4.39 -12.08
CA GLU A 98 3.14 -4.20 -13.39
C GLU A 98 3.49 -2.73 -13.69
N LYS A 99 2.85 -1.76 -13.02
CA LYS A 99 3.21 -0.33 -13.13
C LYS A 99 4.48 0.01 -12.34
N ILE A 100 4.72 -0.71 -11.24
CA ILE A 100 5.89 -0.54 -10.36
C ILE A 100 7.05 -1.39 -10.87
N TYR A 101 6.74 -2.63 -11.27
CA TYR A 101 7.72 -3.63 -11.66
C TYR A 101 7.89 -3.70 -13.18
N ARG A 102 9.05 -3.25 -13.67
CA ARG A 102 9.46 -3.46 -15.07
C ARG A 102 10.32 -4.72 -15.17
N ALA A 103 10.03 -5.56 -16.15
CA ALA A 103 10.47 -6.97 -16.24
C ALA A 103 11.99 -7.23 -16.34
N GLY A 104 12.84 -6.20 -16.30
CA GLY A 104 14.30 -6.33 -16.41
C GLY A 104 14.99 -6.96 -15.20
N VAL A 105 14.31 -7.04 -14.05
CA VAL A 105 14.97 -7.37 -12.76
C VAL A 105 14.81 -8.85 -12.34
N CYS A 106 13.80 -9.59 -12.80
CA CYS A 106 13.67 -11.02 -12.44
C CYS A 106 12.71 -11.83 -13.33
N SER A 107 13.24 -12.67 -14.22
CA SER A 107 12.44 -13.60 -15.06
C SER A 107 11.73 -14.69 -14.24
N THR A 108 12.25 -15.05 -13.07
CA THR A 108 11.67 -16.04 -12.15
C THR A 108 10.34 -15.57 -11.55
N PHE A 109 10.21 -14.26 -11.31
CA PHE A 109 9.04 -13.67 -10.67
C PHE A 109 7.79 -13.68 -11.59
N ARG A 110 8.00 -13.56 -12.91
CA ARG A 110 6.94 -13.58 -13.94
C ARG A 110 6.07 -14.85 -13.92
N ARG A 111 6.64 -16.01 -13.57
CA ARG A 111 5.88 -17.28 -13.50
C ARG A 111 4.92 -17.37 -12.31
N LYS A 112 5.17 -16.61 -11.23
CA LYS A 112 4.33 -16.58 -10.02
C LYS A 112 3.20 -15.54 -10.08
N ILE A 113 3.15 -14.77 -11.16
CA ILE A 113 2.38 -13.54 -11.28
C ILE A 113 1.00 -13.79 -11.92
N TYR A 114 0.80 -14.83 -12.73
CA TYR A 114 -0.49 -15.03 -13.42
C TYR A 114 -1.70 -15.24 -12.49
N GLY A 115 -2.69 -14.34 -12.61
CA GLY A 115 -4.05 -14.52 -12.09
C GLY A 115 -4.36 -13.82 -10.77
N GLY A 116 -4.70 -12.53 -10.84
CA GLY A 116 -5.59 -11.88 -9.86
C GLY A 116 -4.92 -10.87 -8.94
N LYS A 117 -4.03 -11.29 -8.04
CA LYS A 117 -3.42 -10.40 -7.02
C LYS A 117 -2.07 -10.91 -6.58
N ILE A 118 -1.20 -9.99 -6.19
CA ILE A 118 0.10 -10.29 -5.58
C ILE A 118 0.06 -9.93 -4.09
N THR A 119 0.87 -10.63 -3.28
CA THR A 119 1.13 -10.24 -1.89
C THR A 119 2.60 -10.44 -1.59
N LEU A 120 3.26 -9.38 -1.12
CA LEU A 120 4.67 -9.34 -0.74
C LEU A 120 4.80 -8.97 0.74
N LEU A 121 5.95 -9.27 1.35
CA LEU A 121 6.33 -8.60 2.59
C LEU A 121 6.53 -7.10 2.31
N LEU A 122 6.28 -6.27 3.33
CA LEU A 122 6.45 -4.82 3.19
C LEU A 122 7.88 -4.46 2.77
N ASP A 123 8.87 -5.09 3.38
CA ASP A 123 10.29 -4.90 3.12
C ASP A 123 10.63 -5.19 1.65
N ASP A 124 10.18 -6.33 1.13
CA ASP A 124 10.38 -6.71 -0.28
C ASP A 124 9.68 -5.74 -1.23
N TRP A 125 8.45 -5.35 -0.91
CA TRP A 125 7.68 -4.42 -1.74
C TRP A 125 8.34 -3.03 -1.79
N ILE A 126 8.94 -2.57 -0.68
CA ILE A 126 9.62 -1.28 -0.60
C ILE A 126 10.83 -1.19 -1.53
N CYS A 127 11.54 -2.29 -1.77
CA CYS A 127 12.64 -2.32 -2.73
C CYS A 127 12.15 -1.97 -4.14
N PHE A 128 11.07 -2.63 -4.61
CA PHE A 128 10.48 -2.32 -5.91
C PHE A 128 9.90 -0.91 -5.98
N TYR A 129 9.29 -0.44 -4.90
CA TYR A 129 8.74 0.91 -4.83
C TYR A 129 9.82 1.99 -4.97
N ARG A 130 10.97 1.82 -4.28
CA ARG A 130 12.09 2.77 -4.34
C ARG A 130 12.67 2.90 -5.74
N GLU A 131 12.86 1.76 -6.42
CA GLU A 131 13.34 1.74 -7.81
C GLU A 131 12.38 2.50 -8.72
N TRP A 132 11.09 2.18 -8.66
CA TRP A 132 10.05 2.85 -9.43
C TRP A 132 9.96 4.36 -9.14
N GLN A 133 10.08 4.75 -7.87
CA GLN A 133 10.02 6.15 -7.46
C GLN A 133 11.21 6.94 -8.04
N ALA A 134 12.43 6.41 -7.95
CA ALA A 134 13.62 7.06 -8.48
C ALA A 134 13.51 7.28 -10.01
N GLU A 135 12.95 6.31 -10.74
CA GLU A 135 12.68 6.47 -12.17
C GLU A 135 11.66 7.60 -12.44
N LYS A 136 10.60 7.69 -11.63
CA LYS A 136 9.58 8.75 -11.76
C LYS A 136 10.14 10.13 -11.48
N GLU A 137 11.04 10.27 -10.51
CA GLU A 137 11.71 11.53 -10.20
C GLU A 137 12.63 11.97 -11.36
N LEU A 138 13.39 11.03 -11.95
CA LEU A 138 14.23 11.30 -13.11
C LEU A 138 13.44 11.66 -14.39
N GLU A 139 12.26 11.05 -14.59
CA GLU A 139 11.37 11.42 -15.70
C GLU A 139 10.87 12.87 -15.55
N GLN A 140 10.53 13.29 -14.33
CA GLN A 140 10.07 14.64 -14.03
C GLN A 140 11.16 15.71 -14.17
N GLU A 141 12.43 15.37 -13.91
CA GLU A 141 13.56 16.29 -14.09
C GLU A 141 13.96 16.50 -15.56
N ARG A 142 13.51 15.63 -16.47
CA ARG A 142 13.82 15.69 -17.91
C ARG A 142 12.77 16.46 -18.73
N GLU A 143 11.64 16.79 -18.13
CA GLU A 143 10.56 17.60 -18.70
C GLU A 143 10.72 19.08 -18.33
#